data_AF-A0A932MKN1-F1
#
_entry.id   AF-A0A932MKN1-F1
#
_cell.length_a   1.000
_cell.length_b   1.000
_cell.length_c   1.000
_cell.angle_alpha   90.00
_cell.angle_beta   90.00
_cell.angle_gamma   90.00
#
_symmetry.space_group_name_H-M   'P 1'
#
loop_
_entity.id
_entity.type
_entity.pdbx_description
1 polymer ?
#
loop_
_entity_poly.entity_id
_entity_poly.type
_entity_poly.pdbx_seq_one_letter_code
_entity_poly.pdbx_strand_id
1 'polypeptide(L)'
;MEPRVGEYAAVVQVIQLILAPAVMINACGLLLLATSSKYSTVLNRIRLLNDERRKLFRRAGEKTFEETSRLESLSRQIDRLLLRARFVRNTVLCYSGAIGLFLLTSLLMALGYFAEAFDSPAVVMVLFLLGMTLVLSGVGFSFLDTKRGYDIVVYDVKVDE
;
A
#
# COMPACT_ATOMS: atom_id res chain seq x y z
N MET A 1 -51.32 -1.38 7.96
CA MET A 1 -50.07 -2.08 8.35
C MET A 1 -49.02 -2.08 7.24
N GLU A 2 -49.42 -1.89 5.98
CA GLU A 2 -48.53 -1.82 4.79
C GLU A 2 -47.53 -0.65 4.69
N PRO A 3 -47.76 0.59 5.20
CA PRO A 3 -46.82 1.69 4.97
C PRO A 3 -45.46 1.49 5.67
N ARG A 4 -45.44 0.79 6.80
CA ARG A 4 -44.20 0.49 7.53
C ARG A 4 -43.30 -0.50 6.77
N VAL A 5 -43.89 -1.44 6.02
CA VAL A 5 -43.12 -2.44 5.25
C VAL A 5 -42.31 -1.78 4.13
N GLY A 6 -42.87 -0.76 3.46
CA GLY A 6 -42.16 0.02 2.45
C GLY A 6 -41.00 0.83 3.01
N GLU A 7 -41.17 1.42 4.20
CA GLU A 7 -40.14 2.20 4.88
C GLU A 7 -38.94 1.31 5.31
N TYR A 8 -39.21 0.11 5.85
CA TYR A 8 -38.15 -0.86 6.16
C TYR A 8 -37.42 -1.36 4.90
N ALA A 9 -38.14 -1.57 3.79
CA ALA A 9 -37.53 -1.99 2.52
C ALA A 9 -36.55 -0.94 1.98
N ALA A 10 -36.89 0.36 2.07
CA ALA A 10 -36.01 1.46 1.66
C ALA A 10 -34.73 1.51 2.52
N VAL A 11 -34.85 1.37 3.84
CA VAL A 11 -33.69 1.34 4.76
C VAL A 11 -32.77 0.15 4.44
N VAL A 12 -33.32 -1.03 4.17
CA VAL A 12 -32.52 -2.21 3.80
C VAL A 12 -31.76 -1.99 2.48
N GLN A 13 -32.39 -1.38 1.48
CA GLN A 13 -31.72 -1.06 0.20
C GLN A 13 -30.53 -0.12 0.39
N VAL A 14 -30.68 0.92 1.21
CA VAL A 14 -29.59 1.86 1.52
C VAL A 14 -28.43 1.17 2.23
N ILE A 15 -28.73 0.30 3.20
CA ILE A 15 -27.71 -0.50 3.90
C ILE A 15 -26.96 -1.38 2.88
N GLN A 16 -27.65 -2.03 1.95
CA GLN A 16 -27.03 -2.86 0.91
C GLN A 16 -26.13 -2.04 -0.03
N LEU A 17 -26.55 -0.83 -0.41
CA LEU A 17 -25.75 0.10 -1.21
C LEU A 17 -24.44 0.49 -0.51
N ILE A 18 -24.54 0.85 0.78
CA ILE A 18 -23.38 1.25 1.61
C ILE A 18 -22.45 0.06 1.89
N LEU A 19 -22.96 -1.17 1.90
CA LEU A 19 -22.18 -2.37 2.21
C LEU A 19 -21.06 -2.62 1.19
N ALA A 20 -21.28 -2.34 -0.09
CA ALA A 20 -20.30 -2.59 -1.15
C ALA A 20 -18.95 -1.85 -0.92
N PRO A 21 -18.90 -0.51 -0.77
CA PRO A 21 -17.65 0.18 -0.44
C PRO A 21 -17.12 -0.20 0.95
N ALA A 22 -17.99 -0.52 1.92
CA ALA A 22 -17.55 -0.94 3.25
C ALA A 22 -16.72 -2.25 3.22
N VAL A 23 -17.15 -3.25 2.43
CA VAL A 23 -16.38 -4.49 2.23
C VAL A 23 -15.04 -4.20 1.54
N MET A 24 -15.04 -3.30 0.56
CA MET A 24 -13.83 -2.90 -0.15
C MET A 24 -12.81 -2.20 0.77
N ILE A 25 -13.28 -1.34 1.67
CA ILE A 25 -12.44 -0.71 2.70
C ILE A 25 -11.78 -1.77 3.58
N ASN A 26 -12.53 -2.77 4.04
CA ASN A 26 -12.00 -3.85 4.86
C ASN A 26 -10.94 -4.67 4.12
N ALA A 27 -11.20 -5.06 2.87
CA ALA A 27 -10.24 -5.78 2.03
C ALA A 27 -8.96 -4.95 1.82
N CYS A 28 -9.09 -3.67 1.48
CA CYS A 28 -7.95 -2.76 1.34
C CYS A 28 -7.20 -2.57 2.66
N GLY A 29 -7.91 -2.51 3.79
CA GLY A 29 -7.33 -2.40 5.13
C GLY A 29 -6.42 -3.57 5.46
N LEU A 30 -6.83 -4.80 5.12
CA LEU A 30 -6.00 -5.99 5.30
C LEU A 30 -4.74 -5.94 4.41
N LEU A 31 -4.88 -5.56 3.14
CA LEU A 31 -3.74 -5.41 2.22
C LEU A 31 -2.77 -4.30 2.66
N LEU A 32 -3.32 -3.18 3.15
CA LEU A 32 -2.55 -2.07 3.68
C LEU A 32 -1.79 -2.47 4.95
N LEU A 33 -2.44 -3.21 5.86
CA LEU A 33 -1.80 -3.73 7.07
C LEU A 33 -0.63 -4.64 6.72
N ALA A 34 -0.86 -5.61 5.82
CA ALA A 34 0.17 -6.54 5.36
C ALA A 34 1.33 -5.83 4.64
N THR A 35 1.06 -4.73 3.94
CA THR A 35 2.11 -3.96 3.24
C THR A 35 2.83 -2.99 4.17
N SER A 36 2.15 -2.41 5.16
CA SER A 36 2.74 -1.46 6.11
C SER A 36 3.76 -2.12 7.02
N SER A 37 3.51 -3.37 7.43
CA SER A 37 4.51 -4.16 8.16
C SER A 37 5.76 -4.40 7.31
N LYS A 38 5.60 -4.83 6.04
CA LYS A 38 6.71 -4.97 5.08
C LYS A 38 7.48 -3.65 4.89
N TYR A 39 6.77 -2.54 4.77
CA TYR A 39 7.37 -1.21 4.61
C TYR A 39 8.28 -0.86 5.80
N SER A 40 7.77 -1.06 7.02
CA SER A 40 8.54 -0.83 8.25
C SER A 40 9.80 -1.69 8.30
N THR A 41 9.70 -2.98 7.96
CA THR A 41 10.85 -3.88 7.93
C THR A 41 11.91 -3.44 6.91
N VAL A 42 11.50 -3.06 5.69
CA VAL A 42 12.43 -2.59 4.65
C VAL A 42 13.14 -1.30 5.10
N LEU A 43 12.41 -0.33 5.64
CA LEU A 43 13.00 0.92 6.14
C LEU A 43 13.97 0.67 7.30
N ASN A 44 13.62 -0.23 8.22
CA ASN A 44 14.49 -0.58 9.34
C ASN A 44 15.80 -1.21 8.85
N ARG A 45 15.74 -2.10 7.86
CA ARG A 45 16.93 -2.71 7.26
C ARG A 45 17.82 -1.68 6.57
N ILE A 46 17.23 -0.71 5.85
CA ILE A 46 17.98 0.40 5.24
C ILE A 46 18.70 1.23 6.31
N ARG A 47 18.01 1.58 7.41
CA ARG A 47 18.60 2.35 8.51
C ARG A 47 19.79 1.62 9.12
N LEU A 48 19.64 0.32 9.42
CA LEU A 48 20.69 -0.49 10.00
C LEU A 48 21.95 -0.56 9.10
N LEU A 49 21.77 -0.83 7.80
CA LEU A 49 22.89 -0.90 6.85
C LEU A 49 23.55 0.48 6.66
N ASN A 50 22.75 1.55 6.65
CA ASN A 50 23.28 2.90 6.52
C ASN A 50 24.08 3.33 7.77
N ASP A 51 23.64 2.92 8.96
CA ASP A 51 24.39 3.14 10.20
C ASP A 51 25.70 2.34 10.22
N GLU A 52 25.70 1.10 9.75
CA GLU A 52 26.93 0.30 9.57
C GLU A 52 27.90 0.98 8.59
N ARG A 53 27.39 1.42 7.42
CA ARG A 53 28.17 2.18 6.44
C ARG A 53 28.79 3.42 7.07
N ARG A 54 28.01 4.18 7.85
CA ARG A 54 28.49 5.39 8.54
C ARG A 54 29.57 5.08 9.59
N LYS A 55 29.46 3.97 10.31
CA LYS A 55 30.48 3.52 11.27
C LYS A 55 31.80 3.18 10.58
N LEU A 56 31.75 2.45 9.46
CA LEU A 56 32.94 2.13 8.66
C LEU A 56 33.58 3.36 8.03
N PHE A 57 32.79 4.36 7.64
CA PHE A 57 33.32 5.64 7.14
C PHE A 57 33.99 6.49 8.23
N ARG A 58 33.59 6.34 9.49
CA ARG A 58 34.08 7.15 10.62
C ARG A 58 35.30 6.56 11.32
N ARG A 59 35.71 5.33 11.00
CA ARG A 59 36.97 4.77 11.51
C ARG A 59 38.13 5.62 11.00
N ALA A 60 38.95 6.11 11.93
CA ALA A 60 40.17 6.85 11.63
C ALA A 60 41.29 5.86 11.22
N GLY A 61 41.97 6.15 10.12
CA GLY A 61 43.05 5.32 9.57
C GLY A 61 42.88 5.07 8.06
N GLU A 62 43.91 4.50 7.42
CA GLU A 62 43.77 3.94 6.07
C GLU A 62 42.80 2.75 6.11
N LYS A 63 41.80 2.77 5.23
CA LYS A 63 40.84 1.66 5.11
C LYS A 63 41.55 0.46 4.52
N THR A 64 41.37 -0.70 5.14
CA THR A 64 41.87 -1.96 4.57
C THR A 64 41.10 -2.29 3.28
N PHE A 65 41.71 -3.04 2.35
CA PHE A 65 41.04 -3.52 1.13
C PHE A 65 39.71 -4.25 1.41
N GLU A 66 39.62 -4.98 2.53
CA GLU A 66 38.38 -5.63 2.98
C GLU A 66 37.30 -4.61 3.40
N GLU A 67 37.69 -3.51 4.05
CA GLU A 67 36.76 -2.46 4.48
C GLU A 67 36.21 -1.67 3.30
N THR A 68 37.03 -1.40 2.27
CA THR A 68 36.58 -0.75 1.04
C THR A 68 35.63 -1.65 0.25
N SER A 69 35.94 -2.95 0.12
CA SER A 69 35.05 -3.95 -0.50
C SER A 69 33.70 -4.08 0.24
N ARG A 70 33.73 -4.10 1.58
CA ARG A 70 32.51 -4.12 2.41
C ARG A 70 31.68 -2.85 2.25
N LEU A 71 32.31 -1.68 2.17
CA LEU A 71 31.61 -0.40 1.93
C LEU A 71 30.90 -0.38 0.58
N GLU A 72 31.54 -0.91 -0.47
CA GLU A 72 30.92 -1.03 -1.78
C GLU A 72 29.72 -1.97 -1.75
N SER A 73 29.86 -3.12 -1.08
CA SER A 73 28.79 -4.10 -0.90
C SER A 73 27.60 -3.51 -0.14
N LEU A 74 27.85 -2.77 0.95
CA LEU A 74 26.82 -2.04 1.71
C LEU A 74 26.10 -1.00 0.84
N SER A 75 26.83 -0.24 0.02
CA SER A 75 26.21 0.73 -0.89
C SER A 75 25.26 0.05 -1.85
N ARG A 76 25.70 -1.03 -2.51
CA ARG A 76 24.87 -1.80 -3.45
C ARG A 76 23.61 -2.37 -2.77
N GLN A 77 23.72 -2.87 -1.55
CA GLN A 77 22.56 -3.39 -0.79
C GLN A 77 21.56 -2.29 -0.43
N ILE A 78 22.04 -1.13 0.03
CA ILE A 78 21.20 0.03 0.36
C ILE A 78 20.46 0.51 -0.90
N ASP A 79 21.14 0.63 -2.04
CA ASP A 79 20.53 1.07 -3.30
C ASP A 79 19.43 0.10 -3.77
N ARG A 80 19.66 -1.21 -3.68
CA ARG A 80 18.66 -2.24 -3.98
C ARG A 80 17.44 -2.13 -3.03
N LEU A 81 17.67 -1.95 -1.74
CA LEU A 81 16.59 -1.80 -0.76
C LEU A 81 15.82 -0.48 -0.92
N LEU A 82 16.46 0.61 -1.35
CA LEU A 82 15.79 1.87 -1.65
C LEU A 82 14.86 1.75 -2.85
N LEU A 83 15.28 1.06 -3.91
CA LEU A 83 14.40 0.75 -5.04
C LEU A 83 13.19 -0.06 -4.58
N ARG A 84 13.41 -1.07 -3.74
CA ARG A 84 12.34 -1.87 -3.14
C ARG A 84 11.39 -1.02 -2.30
N ALA A 85 11.92 -0.16 -1.43
CA ALA A 85 11.14 0.73 -0.58
C ALA A 85 10.21 1.65 -1.39
N ARG A 86 10.63 2.08 -2.59
CA ARG A 86 9.78 2.88 -3.49
C ARG A 86 8.53 2.12 -3.95
N PHE A 87 8.63 0.83 -4.30
CA PHE A 87 7.47 0.03 -4.69
C PHE A 87 6.53 -0.18 -3.51
N VAL A 88 7.06 -0.58 -2.35
CA VAL A 88 6.24 -0.78 -1.15
C VAL A 88 5.54 0.52 -0.72
N ARG A 89 6.23 1.66 -0.79
CA ARG A 89 5.65 2.98 -0.53
C ARG A 89 4.50 3.27 -1.50
N ASN A 90 4.70 3.05 -2.80
CA ASN A 90 3.67 3.29 -3.79
C ASN A 90 2.44 2.38 -3.58
N THR A 91 2.64 1.11 -3.20
CA THR A 91 1.54 0.21 -2.80
C THR A 91 0.74 0.78 -1.63
N VAL A 92 1.42 1.24 -0.57
CA VAL A 92 0.78 1.86 0.60
C VAL A 92 -0.01 3.10 0.19
N LEU A 93 0.56 3.98 -0.63
CA LEU A 93 -0.14 5.19 -1.11
C LEU A 93 -1.38 4.85 -1.94
N CYS A 94 -1.29 3.87 -2.83
CA CYS A 94 -2.44 3.42 -3.63
C CYS A 94 -3.57 2.87 -2.76
N TYR A 95 -3.26 2.00 -1.79
CA TYR A 95 -4.28 1.43 -0.91
C TYR A 95 -4.90 2.46 0.04
N SER A 96 -4.10 3.36 0.61
CA SER A 96 -4.61 4.47 1.42
C SER A 96 -5.52 5.40 0.61
N GLY A 97 -5.13 5.70 -0.64
CA GLY A 97 -5.96 6.49 -1.56
C GLY A 97 -7.27 5.79 -1.93
N ALA A 98 -7.22 4.49 -2.22
CA ALA A 98 -8.41 3.68 -2.51
C ALA A 98 -9.39 3.65 -1.33
N ILE A 99 -8.89 3.46 -0.09
CA ILE A 99 -9.72 3.53 1.12
C ILE A 99 -10.40 4.90 1.22
N GLY A 100 -9.67 5.99 0.99
CA GLY A 100 -10.24 7.34 0.98
C GLY A 100 -11.38 7.49 -0.04
N LEU A 101 -11.21 6.97 -1.26
CA LEU A 101 -12.25 7.03 -2.30
C LEU A 101 -13.47 6.16 -1.97
N PHE A 102 -13.29 4.97 -1.41
CA PHE A 102 -14.41 4.13 -0.99
C PHE A 102 -15.16 4.74 0.20
N LEU A 103 -14.46 5.36 1.15
CA LEU A 103 -15.07 6.12 2.23
C LEU A 103 -15.91 7.29 1.68
N LEU A 104 -15.37 8.04 0.73
CA LEU A 104 -16.09 9.13 0.07
C LEU A 104 -17.33 8.61 -0.68
N THR A 105 -17.19 7.49 -1.40
CA THR A 105 -18.30 6.84 -2.12
C THR A 105 -19.40 6.43 -1.13
N SER A 106 -19.03 5.82 -0.01
CA SER A 106 -19.96 5.42 1.04
C SER A 106 -20.69 6.61 1.67
N LEU A 107 -19.98 7.72 1.92
CA LEU A 107 -20.55 8.95 2.47
C LEU A 107 -21.52 9.61 1.49
N LEU A 108 -21.16 9.68 0.20
CA LEU A 108 -22.03 10.27 -0.82
C LEU A 108 -23.31 9.45 -1.03
N MET A 109 -23.24 8.12 -0.99
CA MET A 109 -24.46 7.29 -1.04
C MET A 109 -25.37 7.52 0.17
N ALA A 110 -24.81 7.66 1.36
CA ALA A 110 -25.60 7.97 2.56
C ALA A 110 -26.22 9.38 2.48
N LEU A 111 -25.45 10.39 2.06
CA LEU A 111 -25.93 11.77 1.92
C LEU A 111 -26.98 11.90 0.82
N GLY A 112 -26.86 11.18 -0.29
CA GLY A 112 -27.86 11.13 -1.35
C GLY A 112 -29.22 10.65 -0.84
N TYR A 113 -29.23 9.70 0.10
CA TYR A 113 -30.47 9.22 0.72
C TYR A 113 -31.08 10.19 1.73
N PHE A 114 -30.27 10.81 2.61
CA PHE A 114 -30.79 11.62 3.72
C PHE A 114 -31.02 13.10 3.37
N ALA A 115 -30.21 13.67 2.49
CA ALA A 115 -30.18 15.12 2.30
C ALA A 115 -30.75 15.58 0.96
N GLU A 116 -31.09 14.64 0.03
CA GLU A 116 -31.42 14.91 -1.38
C GLU A 116 -30.42 15.87 -2.09
N ALA A 117 -29.25 16.09 -1.48
CA ALA A 117 -28.32 17.16 -1.85
C ALA A 117 -27.39 16.77 -3.00
N PHE A 118 -27.29 15.47 -3.29
CA PHE A 118 -26.40 14.91 -4.30
C PHE A 118 -27.10 13.77 -5.04
N ASP A 119 -27.76 14.09 -6.15
CA ASP A 119 -28.51 13.13 -6.98
C ASP A 119 -27.76 12.73 -8.27
N SER A 120 -26.43 12.82 -8.28
CA SER A 120 -25.63 12.39 -9.44
C SER A 120 -25.04 11.00 -9.22
N PRO A 121 -25.74 9.91 -9.62
CA PRO A 121 -25.21 8.55 -9.51
C PRO A 121 -23.91 8.36 -10.30
N ALA A 122 -23.70 9.17 -11.35
CA ALA A 122 -22.46 9.18 -12.13
C ALA A 122 -21.23 9.53 -11.26
N VAL A 123 -21.34 10.47 -10.32
CA VAL A 123 -20.23 10.86 -9.44
C VAL A 123 -19.84 9.72 -8.52
N VAL A 124 -20.82 9.06 -7.89
CA VAL A 124 -20.61 7.90 -7.01
C VAL A 124 -19.94 6.77 -7.79
N MET A 125 -20.44 6.47 -9.01
CA MET A 125 -19.88 5.44 -9.87
C MET A 125 -18.42 5.74 -10.27
N VAL A 126 -18.11 6.98 -10.66
CA VAL A 126 -16.74 7.39 -11.02
C VAL A 126 -15.80 7.27 -9.84
N LEU A 127 -16.19 7.74 -8.65
CA LEU A 127 -15.37 7.62 -7.44
C LEU A 127 -15.11 6.16 -7.07
N PHE A 128 -16.12 5.31 -7.17
CA PHE A 128 -15.96 3.88 -6.92
C PHE A 128 -14.99 3.24 -7.92
N LEU A 129 -15.13 3.54 -9.22
CA LEU A 129 -14.23 3.04 -10.26
C LEU A 129 -12.79 3.54 -10.06
N LEU A 130 -12.59 4.80 -9.70
CA LEU A 130 -11.27 5.35 -9.35
C LEU A 130 -10.67 4.62 -8.14
N GLY A 131 -11.48 4.30 -7.13
CA GLY A 131 -11.07 3.47 -6.01
C GLY A 131 -10.55 2.11 -6.49
N MET A 132 -11.30 1.43 -7.35
CA MET A 132 -10.91 0.13 -7.90
C MET A 132 -9.62 0.17 -8.73
N THR A 133 -9.43 1.20 -9.57
CA THR A 133 -8.19 1.34 -10.35
C THR A 133 -6.98 1.61 -9.48
N LEU A 134 -7.14 2.34 -8.38
CA LEU A 134 -6.10 2.54 -7.37
C LEU A 134 -5.75 1.23 -6.65
N VAL A 135 -6.74 0.42 -6.27
CA VAL A 135 -6.49 -0.93 -5.72
C VAL A 135 -5.68 -1.77 -6.70
N LEU A 136 -6.10 -1.83 -7.98
CA LEU A 136 -5.41 -2.60 -9.00
C LEU A 136 -3.96 -2.14 -9.20
N SER A 137 -3.75 -0.83 -9.21
CA SER A 137 -2.40 -0.23 -9.28
C SER A 137 -1.55 -0.61 -8.07
N GLY A 138 -2.13 -0.58 -6.86
CA GLY A 138 -1.47 -1.02 -5.63
C GLY A 138 -1.08 -2.49 -5.66
N VAL A 139 -1.96 -3.37 -6.14
CA VAL A 139 -1.65 -4.79 -6.34
C VAL A 139 -0.51 -4.96 -7.34
N GLY A 140 -0.50 -4.20 -8.44
CA GLY A 140 0.59 -4.19 -9.42
C GLY A 140 1.94 -3.82 -8.79
N PHE A 141 2.00 -2.74 -8.00
CA PHE A 141 3.22 -2.37 -7.29
C PHE A 141 3.66 -3.42 -6.26
N SER A 142 2.70 -4.05 -5.56
CA SER A 142 2.97 -5.13 -4.59
C SER A 142 3.53 -6.39 -5.26
N PHE A 143 3.01 -6.72 -6.45
CA PHE A 143 3.53 -7.81 -7.26
C PHE A 143 4.96 -7.53 -7.73
N LEU A 144 5.24 -6.32 -8.22
CA LEU A 144 6.58 -5.92 -8.62
C LEU A 144 7.59 -5.93 -7.46
N ASP A 145 7.18 -5.51 -6.25
CA ASP A 145 8.01 -5.66 -5.03
C ASP A 145 8.33 -7.12 -4.75
N THR A 146 7.32 -7.99 -4.81
CA THR A 146 7.47 -9.42 -4.49
C THR A 146 8.39 -10.10 -5.51
N LYS A 147 8.23 -9.82 -6.80
CA LYS A 147 9.08 -10.37 -7.87
C LYS A 147 10.53 -9.94 -7.70
N ARG A 148 10.78 -8.64 -7.53
CA ARG A 148 12.16 -8.13 -7.33
C ARG A 148 12.78 -8.64 -6.03
N GLY A 149 11.98 -8.82 -4.98
CA GLY A 149 12.43 -9.43 -3.72
C GLY A 149 12.91 -10.86 -3.91
N TYR A 150 12.20 -11.66 -4.71
CA TYR A 150 12.60 -13.03 -5.04
C TYR A 150 13.86 -13.07 -5.91
N ASP A 151 13.92 -12.24 -6.95
CA ASP A 151 15.07 -12.21 -7.86
C ASP A 151 16.38 -11.94 -7.09
N ILE A 152 16.38 -11.00 -6.13
CA ILE A 152 17.57 -10.69 -5.33
C ILE A 152 18.05 -11.91 -4.53
N VAL A 153 17.15 -12.64 -3.89
CA VAL A 153 17.53 -13.83 -3.09
C VAL A 153 18.11 -14.93 -3.97
N VAL A 154 17.55 -15.14 -5.16
CA VAL A 154 18.06 -16.12 -6.12
C VAL A 154 19.44 -15.72 -6.64
N TYR A 155 19.69 -14.43 -6.87
CA TYR A 155 21.02 -13.96 -7.25
C TYR A 155 22.04 -14.12 -6.13
N ASP A 156 21.68 -13.84 -4.88
CA ASP A 156 22.60 -13.97 -3.74
C ASP A 156 22.98 -15.45 -3.51
N VAL A 157 22.04 -16.41 -3.63
CA VAL A 157 22.34 -17.85 -3.49
C VAL A 157 23.23 -18.40 -4.61
N LYS A 158 23.06 -17.93 -5.85
CA LYS A 158 23.84 -18.39 -7.01
C LYS A 158 25.26 -17.84 -7.07
N VAL A 159 25.56 -16.80 -6.32
CA VAL A 159 26.91 -16.22 -6.25
C VAL A 159 27.76 -16.94 -5.19
N ASP A 160 27.11 -17.65 -4.26
CA ASP A 160 27.76 -18.47 -3.22
C ASP A 160 27.95 -19.95 -3.65
N GLU A 161 27.50 -20.35 -4.85
CA GLU A 161 27.82 -21.62 -5.53
C GLU A 161 28.97 -21.47 -6.53
#